data_AF-A0A3N5NPF4-F1
#
_entry.id   AF-A0A3N5NPF4-F1
#
_cell.length_a   1.000
_cell.length_b   1.000
_cell.length_c   1.000
_cell.angle_alpha   90.00
_cell.angle_beta   90.00
_cell.angle_gamma   90.00
#
_symmetry.space_group_name_H-M   'P 1'
#
loop_
_entity.id
_entity.type
_entity.pdbx_description
1 polymer ?
#
loop_
_entity_poly.entity_id
_entity_poly.type
_entity_poly.pdbx_seq_one_letter_code
_entity_poly.pdbx_strand_id
1 'polypeptide(L)'
;MEDYAYDPDLSRQLLADAGFPDGISEVTVAEDVLDAEGNVVYTAGEKIPLRLYYMPVTRFYYPSPEEIGEAMAADLANAGINVTLELAGDWTTYLGLRRDGQLMGLYMLGWGGDNGDPDNFHNYFFGFGADDRVPDVDPSEWTKAPDSREGWYTNTEVAYLAYQASVNPDQAEREALYMQIEQLLHDDLARLWVAHNNTPLIFSTRVSGYVSQPVGADYYEGVVLEP
;
A
#
# COMPACT_ATOMS: atom_id res chain seq x y z
N MET A 1 5.75 -10.83 15.35
CA MET A 1 5.95 -10.81 13.89
C MET A 1 7.40 -11.12 13.58
N GLU A 2 7.64 -12.14 12.76
CA GLU A 2 8.96 -12.50 12.25
C GLU A 2 8.98 -12.16 10.76
N ASP A 3 10.01 -11.46 10.30
CA ASP A 3 10.11 -11.03 8.91
C ASP A 3 10.26 -12.24 7.97
N TYR A 4 9.66 -12.16 6.78
CA TYR A 4 9.91 -13.14 5.72
C TYR A 4 11.37 -13.06 5.25
N ALA A 5 12.03 -14.21 5.25
CA ALA A 5 13.40 -14.32 4.75
C ALA A 5 13.47 -14.11 3.23
N TYR A 6 14.58 -13.54 2.76
CA TYR A 6 14.91 -13.53 1.33
C TYR A 6 15.38 -14.94 0.91
N ASP A 7 14.50 -15.70 0.27
CA ASP A 7 14.78 -17.05 -0.21
C ASP A 7 14.10 -17.33 -1.57
N PRO A 8 14.76 -16.98 -2.70
CA PRO A 8 14.22 -17.23 -4.03
C PRO A 8 14.00 -18.71 -4.35
N ASP A 9 14.77 -19.62 -3.73
CA ASP A 9 14.63 -21.06 -3.94
C ASP A 9 13.33 -21.57 -3.31
N LEU A 10 13.05 -21.14 -2.08
CA LEU A 10 11.78 -21.39 -1.42
C LEU A 10 10.61 -20.75 -2.19
N SER A 11 10.75 -19.51 -2.68
CA SER A 11 9.70 -18.88 -3.49
C SER A 11 9.33 -19.71 -4.73
N ARG A 12 10.32 -20.23 -5.46
CA ARG A 12 10.06 -21.09 -6.63
C ARG A 12 9.44 -22.43 -6.23
N GLN A 13 9.83 -23.00 -5.10
CA GLN A 13 9.19 -24.20 -4.57
C GLN A 13 7.71 -23.94 -4.23
N LEU A 14 7.40 -22.83 -3.55
CA LEU A 14 6.03 -22.45 -3.22
C LEU A 14 5.17 -22.18 -4.46
N LEU A 15 5.75 -21.56 -5.50
CA LEU A 15 5.07 -21.43 -6.80
C LEU A 15 4.76 -22.80 -7.41
N ALA A 16 5.72 -23.73 -7.41
CA ALA A 16 5.51 -25.08 -7.91
C ALA A 16 4.40 -25.83 -7.14
N ASP A 17 4.40 -25.72 -5.80
CA ASP A 17 3.38 -26.32 -4.93
C ASP A 17 1.99 -25.70 -5.16
N ALA A 18 1.95 -24.41 -5.52
CA ALA A 18 0.74 -23.70 -5.92
C ALA A 18 0.28 -23.98 -7.36
N GLY A 19 1.01 -24.81 -8.12
CA GLY A 19 0.66 -25.19 -9.50
C GLY A 19 1.32 -24.35 -10.59
N PHE A 20 2.32 -23.55 -10.25
CA PHE A 20 3.11 -22.70 -11.15
C PHE A 20 4.59 -23.11 -11.19
N PRO A 21 4.93 -24.35 -11.60
CA PRO A 21 6.31 -24.85 -11.56
C PRO A 21 7.26 -24.09 -12.50
N ASP A 22 6.71 -23.47 -13.55
CA ASP A 22 7.46 -22.66 -14.52
C ASP A 22 7.41 -21.14 -14.17
N GLY A 23 6.87 -20.80 -13.00
CA GLY A 23 6.66 -19.43 -12.56
C GLY A 23 5.39 -18.78 -13.12
N ILE A 24 5.28 -17.47 -12.92
CA ILE A 24 4.15 -16.65 -13.38
C ILE A 24 4.64 -15.42 -14.14
N SER A 25 3.90 -15.04 -15.18
CA SER A 25 4.18 -13.83 -15.97
C SER A 25 2.92 -13.12 -16.47
N GLU A 26 1.76 -13.71 -16.23
CA GLU A 26 0.45 -13.21 -16.64
C GLU A 26 -0.55 -13.43 -15.52
N VAL A 27 -1.58 -12.59 -15.47
CA VAL A 27 -2.73 -12.74 -14.59
C VAL A 27 -4.00 -12.79 -15.42
N THR A 28 -5.01 -13.48 -14.90
CA THR A 28 -6.34 -13.52 -15.51
C THR A 28 -7.23 -12.55 -14.75
N VAL A 29 -7.87 -11.63 -15.47
CA VAL A 29 -8.82 -10.67 -14.92
C VAL A 29 -10.05 -11.44 -14.42
N ALA A 30 -10.37 -11.33 -13.13
CA ALA A 30 -11.46 -12.10 -12.52
C ALA A 30 -12.85 -11.55 -12.89
N GLU A 31 -12.98 -10.22 -12.94
CA GLU A 31 -14.23 -9.49 -13.18
C GLU A 31 -13.96 -8.28 -14.09
N ASP A 32 -14.99 -7.80 -14.79
CA ASP A 32 -14.87 -6.59 -15.61
C ASP A 32 -14.44 -5.41 -14.74
N VAL A 33 -13.33 -4.78 -15.09
CA VAL A 33 -12.86 -3.55 -14.42
C VAL A 33 -13.36 -2.36 -15.20
N LEU A 34 -13.97 -1.41 -14.51
CA LEU A 34 -14.58 -0.23 -15.10
C LEU A 34 -13.71 1.02 -14.88
N ASP A 35 -13.81 2.00 -15.77
CA ASP A 35 -13.39 3.37 -15.50
C ASP A 35 -14.44 4.18 -14.74
N ALA A 36 -14.09 5.42 -14.40
CA ALA A 36 -14.97 6.33 -13.66
C ALA A 36 -16.26 6.65 -14.45
N GLU A 37 -16.24 6.49 -15.76
CA GLU A 37 -17.39 6.67 -16.65
C GLU A 37 -18.22 5.38 -16.83
N GLY A 38 -17.79 4.26 -16.25
CA GLY A 38 -18.46 2.96 -16.32
C GLY A 38 -18.14 2.15 -17.58
N ASN A 39 -17.12 2.52 -18.35
CA ASN A 39 -16.66 1.73 -19.50
C ASN A 39 -15.75 0.59 -19.02
N VAL A 40 -15.87 -0.58 -19.62
CA VAL A 40 -14.99 -1.72 -19.36
C VAL A 40 -13.59 -1.41 -19.90
N VAL A 41 -12.60 -1.37 -19.01
CA VAL A 41 -11.18 -1.19 -19.33
C VAL A 41 -10.38 -2.49 -19.32
N TYR A 42 -10.82 -3.48 -18.52
CA TYR A 42 -10.31 -4.85 -18.54
C TYR A 42 -11.50 -5.81 -18.53
N THR A 43 -11.48 -6.83 -19.38
CA THR A 43 -12.60 -7.77 -19.51
C THR A 43 -12.35 -9.02 -18.66
N ALA A 44 -13.39 -9.53 -18.00
CA ALA A 44 -13.31 -10.79 -17.26
C ALA A 44 -12.81 -11.94 -18.17
N GLY A 45 -11.85 -12.72 -17.67
CA GLY A 45 -11.19 -13.80 -18.39
C GLY A 45 -10.06 -13.34 -19.32
N GLU A 46 -9.84 -12.04 -19.50
CA GLU A 46 -8.69 -11.52 -20.22
C GLU A 46 -7.39 -11.91 -19.51
N LYS A 47 -6.42 -12.41 -20.27
CA LYS A 47 -5.06 -12.63 -19.81
C LYS A 47 -4.23 -11.40 -20.12
N ILE A 48 -3.68 -10.78 -19.08
CA ILE A 48 -2.82 -9.61 -19.18
C ILE A 48 -1.45 -9.93 -18.58
N PRO A 49 -0.38 -9.23 -19.00
CA PRO A 49 0.93 -9.36 -18.35
C PRO A 49 0.81 -9.06 -16.85
N LEU A 50 1.53 -9.82 -16.02
CA LEU A 50 1.71 -9.44 -14.62
C LEU A 50 2.59 -8.18 -14.59
N ARG A 51 2.08 -7.09 -14.03
CA ARG A 51 2.77 -5.81 -14.01
C ARG A 51 3.31 -5.48 -12.62
N LEU A 52 4.41 -4.73 -12.59
CA LEU A 52 4.85 -3.96 -11.44
C LEU A 52 4.82 -2.48 -11.83
N TYR A 53 3.89 -1.73 -11.25
CA TYR A 53 3.79 -0.30 -11.46
C TYR A 53 4.77 0.44 -10.56
N TYR A 54 5.70 1.20 -11.16
CA TYR A 54 6.58 2.09 -10.41
C TYR A 54 6.04 3.52 -10.43
N MET A 55 6.41 4.30 -9.42
CA MET A 55 5.87 5.64 -9.27
C MET A 55 6.55 6.65 -10.21
N PRO A 56 5.81 7.61 -10.78
CA PRO A 56 6.35 8.66 -11.66
C PRO A 56 7.11 9.78 -10.94
N VAL A 57 7.18 9.75 -9.60
CA VAL A 57 7.75 10.85 -8.79
C VAL A 57 8.54 10.31 -7.60
N THR A 58 9.60 11.03 -7.25
CA THR A 58 10.34 10.83 -5.99
C THR A 58 9.42 11.08 -4.79
N ARG A 59 9.44 10.16 -3.82
CA ARG A 59 8.73 10.29 -2.54
C ARG A 59 9.69 9.94 -1.41
N PHE A 60 9.44 10.45 -0.21
CA PHE A 60 10.29 10.19 0.95
C PHE A 60 10.43 8.68 1.27
N TYR A 61 9.41 7.88 0.97
CA TYR A 61 9.41 6.42 1.13
C TYR A 61 10.00 5.65 -0.06
N TYR A 62 10.18 6.28 -1.23
CA TYR A 62 10.87 5.71 -2.40
C TYR A 62 11.62 6.84 -3.13
N PRO A 63 12.89 7.09 -2.77
CA PRO A 63 13.64 8.24 -3.31
C PRO A 63 13.96 8.11 -4.81
N SER A 64 14.11 6.88 -5.29
CA SER A 64 14.47 6.51 -6.67
C SER A 64 13.52 5.41 -7.17
N PRO A 65 12.25 5.75 -7.46
CA PRO A 65 11.20 4.76 -7.66
C PRO A 65 11.43 3.86 -8.87
N GLU A 66 12.01 4.38 -9.96
CA GLU A 66 12.31 3.59 -11.16
C GLU A 66 13.40 2.56 -10.89
N GLU A 67 14.56 2.98 -10.36
CA GLU A 67 15.68 2.09 -10.07
C GLU A 67 15.33 1.05 -8.98
N ILE A 68 14.51 1.45 -8.00
CA ILE A 68 13.99 0.52 -6.99
C ILE A 68 13.02 -0.48 -7.64
N GLY A 69 12.16 -0.03 -8.55
CA GLY A 69 11.26 -0.89 -9.33
C GLY A 69 12.01 -1.90 -10.20
N GLU A 70 13.11 -1.48 -10.84
CA GLU A 70 13.99 -2.37 -11.59
C GLU A 70 14.63 -3.45 -10.69
N ALA A 71 15.11 -3.06 -9.51
CA ALA A 71 15.66 -4.00 -8.53
C ALA A 71 14.59 -5.00 -8.05
N MET A 72 13.39 -4.52 -7.72
CA MET A 72 12.26 -5.37 -7.36
C MET A 72 11.88 -6.35 -8.48
N ALA A 73 11.84 -5.89 -9.74
CA ALA A 73 11.54 -6.76 -10.87
C ALA A 73 12.61 -7.84 -11.06
N ALA A 74 13.89 -7.52 -10.83
CA ALA A 74 14.98 -8.50 -10.87
C ALA A 74 14.86 -9.56 -9.75
N ASP A 75 14.53 -9.15 -8.53
CA ASP A 75 14.31 -10.07 -7.41
C ASP A 75 13.09 -10.97 -7.62
N LEU A 76 11.98 -10.41 -8.13
CA LEU A 76 10.79 -11.18 -8.51
C LEU A 76 11.13 -12.20 -9.61
N ALA A 77 11.90 -11.82 -10.62
CA ALA A 77 12.32 -12.74 -11.67
C ALA A 77 13.16 -13.92 -11.11
N ASN A 78 14.08 -13.65 -10.17
CA ASN A 78 14.83 -14.70 -9.47
C ASN A 78 13.90 -15.65 -8.68
N ALA A 79 12.78 -15.14 -8.17
CA ALA A 79 11.75 -15.92 -7.49
C ALA A 79 10.76 -16.63 -8.44
N GLY A 80 10.92 -16.52 -9.76
CA GLY A 80 10.01 -17.12 -10.75
C GLY A 80 8.77 -16.27 -11.07
N ILE A 81 8.77 -14.99 -10.69
CA ILE A 81 7.69 -14.03 -10.92
C ILE A 81 8.19 -13.00 -11.94
N ASN A 82 7.84 -13.17 -13.21
CA ASN A 82 8.31 -12.30 -14.29
C ASN A 82 7.32 -11.17 -14.51
N VAL A 83 7.66 -9.97 -14.05
CA VAL A 83 6.79 -8.78 -14.15
C VAL A 83 7.18 -7.89 -15.33
N THR A 84 6.19 -7.23 -15.93
CA THR A 84 6.39 -6.07 -16.80
C THR A 84 6.45 -4.82 -15.92
N LEU A 85 7.59 -4.13 -15.93
CA LEU A 85 7.71 -2.83 -15.25
C LEU A 85 6.94 -1.77 -16.04
N GLU A 86 6.00 -1.07 -15.39
CA GLU A 86 5.09 -0.14 -16.07
C GLU A 86 4.98 1.20 -15.36
N LEU A 87 5.00 2.28 -16.13
CA LEU A 87 4.72 3.64 -15.66
C LEU A 87 3.32 4.05 -16.08
N ALA A 88 2.45 4.32 -15.12
CA ALA A 88 1.05 4.66 -15.38
C ALA A 88 0.78 6.17 -15.22
N GLY A 89 1.13 6.95 -16.25
CA GLY A 89 0.85 8.38 -16.31
C GLY A 89 1.63 9.22 -15.28
N ASP A 90 1.16 10.45 -15.05
CA ASP A 90 1.69 11.28 -13.96
C ASP A 90 1.17 10.83 -12.58
N TRP A 91 1.63 11.46 -11.50
CA TRP A 91 1.25 11.04 -10.14
C TRP A 91 -0.24 11.16 -9.85
N THR A 92 -0.93 12.16 -10.43
CA THR A 92 -2.37 12.34 -10.25
C THR A 92 -3.13 11.23 -10.97
N THR A 93 -2.74 10.91 -12.22
CA THR A 93 -3.28 9.77 -12.95
C THR A 93 -3.02 8.46 -12.19
N TYR A 94 -1.80 8.23 -11.74
CA TYR A 94 -1.41 7.02 -11.00
C TYR A 94 -2.29 6.78 -9.77
N LEU A 95 -2.49 7.81 -8.94
CA LEU A 95 -3.36 7.72 -7.77
C LEU A 95 -4.84 7.52 -8.12
N GLY A 96 -5.30 8.11 -9.24
CA GLY A 96 -6.64 7.86 -9.78
C GLY A 96 -6.84 6.41 -10.18
N LEU A 97 -5.94 5.88 -11.01
CA LEU A 97 -5.96 4.46 -11.43
C LEU A 97 -5.90 3.52 -10.23
N ARG A 98 -5.06 3.82 -9.24
CA ARG A 98 -4.97 3.07 -7.98
C ARG A 98 -6.29 3.08 -7.23
N ARG A 99 -6.91 4.26 -7.06
CA ARG A 99 -8.19 4.39 -6.36
C ARG A 99 -9.30 3.61 -7.07
N ASP A 100 -9.26 3.59 -8.40
CA ASP A 100 -10.32 3.01 -9.20
C ASP A 100 -10.03 1.51 -9.50
N GLY A 101 -9.00 0.92 -8.89
CA GLY A 101 -8.67 -0.52 -9.00
C GLY A 101 -8.05 -0.92 -10.34
N GLN A 102 -7.49 0.03 -11.09
CA GLN A 102 -7.04 -0.16 -12.47
C GLN A 102 -5.53 -0.43 -12.62
N LEU A 103 -4.76 -0.32 -11.53
CA LEU A 103 -3.36 -0.77 -11.48
C LEU A 103 -3.31 -2.30 -11.31
N MET A 104 -3.62 -3.02 -12.39
CA MET A 104 -3.75 -4.48 -12.38
C MET A 104 -2.39 -5.18 -12.22
N GLY A 105 -2.11 -5.70 -11.02
CA GLY A 105 -0.86 -6.37 -10.68
C GLY A 105 -0.29 -5.86 -9.37
N LEU A 106 1.04 -5.74 -9.31
CA LEU A 106 1.76 -5.14 -8.19
C LEU A 106 1.95 -3.64 -8.46
N TYR A 107 1.89 -2.81 -7.44
CA TYR A 107 2.16 -1.38 -7.59
C TYR A 107 2.91 -0.81 -6.40
N MET A 108 3.85 0.08 -6.67
CA MET A 108 4.58 0.81 -5.63
C MET A 108 3.68 1.88 -5.03
N LEU A 109 3.65 1.94 -3.71
CA LEU A 109 3.00 2.99 -2.95
C LEU A 109 3.68 3.12 -1.59
N GLY A 110 3.47 4.25 -0.93
CA GLY A 110 3.89 4.43 0.45
C GLY A 110 3.08 5.53 1.13
N TRP A 111 3.29 5.67 2.43
CA TRP A 111 2.55 6.58 3.28
C TRP A 111 3.48 7.28 4.28
N GLY A 112 3.06 8.46 4.74
CA GLY A 112 3.66 9.16 5.87
C GLY A 112 2.53 9.58 6.79
N GLY A 113 2.77 9.52 8.10
CA GLY A 113 1.71 9.76 9.09
C GLY A 113 1.27 11.22 9.08
N ASP A 114 -0.04 11.44 8.99
CA ASP A 114 -0.61 12.79 8.91
C ASP A 114 -0.81 13.45 10.28
N ASN A 115 -0.99 12.64 11.33
CA ASN A 115 -1.44 13.10 12.64
C ASN A 115 -0.74 12.44 13.84
N GLY A 116 0.19 11.50 13.59
CA GLY A 116 0.90 10.76 14.62
C GLY A 116 0.07 9.67 15.32
N ASP A 117 -1.14 9.38 14.84
CA ASP A 117 -2.02 8.33 15.38
C ASP A 117 -1.96 7.07 14.49
N PRO A 118 -1.80 5.85 15.05
CA PRO A 118 -1.75 4.62 14.26
C PRO A 118 -3.02 4.33 13.42
N ASP A 119 -4.16 4.94 13.77
CA ASP A 119 -5.40 4.89 12.96
C ASP A 119 -5.16 5.34 11.51
N ASN A 120 -4.30 6.35 11.31
CA ASN A 120 -3.97 6.89 9.99
C ASN A 120 -3.20 5.89 9.09
N PHE A 121 -2.58 4.86 9.67
CA PHE A 121 -1.90 3.79 8.93
C PHE A 121 -2.73 2.53 8.76
N HIS A 122 -3.69 2.29 9.67
CA HIS A 122 -4.44 1.04 9.70
C HIS A 122 -5.88 1.24 9.22
N ASN A 123 -6.67 2.05 9.93
CA ASN A 123 -8.09 2.22 9.64
C ASN A 123 -8.32 2.95 8.31
N TYR A 124 -7.48 3.94 7.98
CA TYR A 124 -7.59 4.68 6.71
C TYR A 124 -7.53 3.76 5.47
N PHE A 125 -6.69 2.73 5.53
CA PHE A 125 -6.49 1.79 4.42
C PHE A 125 -7.35 0.54 4.56
N PHE A 126 -7.39 -0.08 5.73
CA PHE A 126 -7.93 -1.43 5.91
C PHE A 126 -9.24 -1.48 6.70
N GLY A 127 -9.71 -0.35 7.22
CA GLY A 127 -10.96 -0.24 7.97
C GLY A 127 -12.21 -0.47 7.13
N PHE A 128 -13.38 -0.35 7.79
CA PHE A 128 -14.68 -0.34 7.13
C PHE A 128 -14.87 0.93 6.31
N GLY A 129 -15.22 0.74 5.03
CA GLY A 129 -15.64 1.79 4.11
C GLY A 129 -16.99 2.41 4.52
N ALA A 130 -17.42 3.45 3.79
CA ALA A 130 -18.69 4.10 4.09
C ALA A 130 -19.89 3.15 3.90
N ASP A 131 -19.87 2.37 2.82
CA ASP A 131 -20.96 1.44 2.48
C ASP A 131 -20.98 0.17 3.35
N ASP A 132 -19.86 -0.15 4.01
CA ASP A 132 -19.79 -1.26 4.97
C ASP A 132 -20.54 -0.94 6.28
N ARG A 133 -20.72 0.35 6.59
CA ARG A 133 -21.30 0.82 7.85
C ARG A 133 -22.82 0.91 7.73
N VAL A 134 -23.49 -0.07 8.32
CA VAL A 134 -24.96 -0.12 8.31
C VAL A 134 -25.52 0.59 9.54
N PRO A 135 -26.37 1.63 9.37
CA PRO A 135 -27.02 2.31 10.49
C PRO A 135 -27.86 1.36 11.33
N ASP A 136 -27.91 1.59 12.65
CA ASP A 136 -28.68 0.82 13.63
C ASP A 136 -28.31 -0.69 13.72
N VAL A 137 -27.17 -1.08 13.14
CA VAL A 137 -26.58 -2.42 13.24
C VAL A 137 -25.30 -2.33 14.07
N ASP A 138 -25.08 -3.31 14.93
CA ASP A 138 -23.86 -3.38 15.73
C ASP A 138 -22.64 -3.50 14.80
N PRO A 139 -21.56 -2.72 15.01
CA PRO A 139 -20.35 -2.79 14.18
C PRO A 139 -19.71 -4.17 14.10
N SER A 140 -19.97 -5.06 15.06
CA SER A 140 -19.52 -6.46 15.02
C SER A 140 -20.23 -7.32 13.97
N GLU A 141 -21.36 -6.84 13.44
CA GLU A 141 -22.11 -7.48 12.36
C GLU A 141 -21.79 -6.88 10.98
N TRP A 142 -20.98 -5.81 10.90
CA TRP A 142 -20.53 -5.27 9.63
C TRP A 142 -19.60 -6.25 8.90
N THR A 143 -19.60 -6.20 7.57
CA THR A 143 -18.72 -6.99 6.71
C THR A 143 -17.93 -6.04 5.85
N LYS A 144 -16.60 -6.24 5.76
CA LYS A 144 -15.76 -5.44 4.88
C LYS A 144 -16.01 -5.88 3.44
N ALA A 145 -16.43 -4.96 2.58
CA ALA A 145 -16.44 -5.19 1.14
C ALA A 145 -15.01 -5.16 0.56
N PRO A 146 -14.76 -5.85 -0.57
CA PRO A 146 -13.50 -5.73 -1.30
C PRO A 146 -13.18 -4.27 -1.67
N ASP A 147 -12.04 -3.75 -1.18
CA ASP A 147 -11.63 -2.36 -1.46
C ASP A 147 -10.68 -2.30 -2.66
N SER A 148 -11.19 -1.85 -3.81
CA SER A 148 -10.40 -1.72 -5.04
C SER A 148 -9.16 -0.83 -4.88
N ARG A 149 -9.19 0.15 -3.96
CA ARG A 149 -8.07 1.05 -3.68
C ARG A 149 -6.90 0.34 -3.02
N GLU A 150 -7.17 -0.78 -2.36
CA GLU A 150 -6.21 -1.59 -1.60
C GLU A 150 -6.04 -3.00 -2.19
N GLY A 151 -6.11 -3.12 -3.52
CA GLY A 151 -5.92 -4.41 -4.17
C GLY A 151 -7.02 -5.43 -3.83
N TRP A 152 -8.24 -4.95 -3.59
CA TRP A 152 -9.42 -5.75 -3.25
C TRP A 152 -9.32 -6.48 -1.91
N TYR A 153 -8.47 -6.00 -1.00
CA TYR A 153 -8.36 -6.54 0.36
C TYR A 153 -9.72 -6.47 1.10
N THR A 154 -10.11 -7.55 1.77
CA THR A 154 -11.49 -7.75 2.27
C THR A 154 -11.58 -8.40 3.66
N ASN A 155 -10.55 -8.29 4.49
CA ASN A 155 -10.56 -8.89 5.84
C ASN A 155 -11.45 -8.11 6.83
N THR A 156 -12.60 -8.68 7.20
CA THR A 156 -13.54 -8.10 8.18
C THR A 156 -12.97 -8.02 9.59
N GLU A 157 -12.14 -8.97 10.01
CA GLU A 157 -11.54 -8.97 11.36
C GLU A 157 -10.58 -7.78 11.53
N VAL A 158 -9.73 -7.54 10.52
CA VAL A 158 -8.85 -6.36 10.49
C VAL A 158 -9.67 -5.07 10.55
N ALA A 159 -10.73 -4.95 9.74
CA ALA A 159 -11.58 -3.75 9.77
C ALA A 159 -12.29 -3.55 11.11
N TYR A 160 -12.74 -4.63 11.75
CA TYR A 160 -13.39 -4.57 13.04
C TYR A 160 -12.41 -4.16 14.16
N LEU A 161 -11.21 -4.74 14.19
CA LEU A 161 -10.16 -4.33 15.13
C LEU A 161 -9.77 -2.85 14.92
N ALA A 162 -9.65 -2.40 13.67
CA ALA A 162 -9.37 -1.01 13.34
C ALA A 162 -10.48 -0.08 13.84
N TYR A 163 -11.75 -0.46 13.68
CA TYR A 163 -12.88 0.26 14.24
C TYR A 163 -12.79 0.34 15.77
N GLN A 164 -12.58 -0.79 16.45
CA GLN A 164 -12.46 -0.84 17.92
C GLN A 164 -11.32 0.07 18.41
N ALA A 165 -10.17 0.03 17.75
CA ALA A 165 -9.02 0.87 18.09
C ALA A 165 -9.28 2.36 17.86
N SER A 166 -10.13 2.72 16.89
CA SER A 166 -10.46 4.11 16.58
C SER A 166 -11.42 4.75 17.59
N VAL A 167 -12.27 3.95 18.24
CA VAL A 167 -13.26 4.43 19.23
C VAL A 167 -12.85 4.23 20.69
N ASN A 168 -11.77 3.48 20.93
CA ASN A 168 -11.25 3.24 22.28
C ASN A 168 -10.37 4.41 22.73
N PRO A 169 -10.64 5.07 23.87
CA PRO A 169 -9.78 6.15 24.39
C PRO A 169 -8.55 5.66 25.18
N ASP A 170 -8.48 4.38 25.56
CA ASP A 170 -7.36 3.84 26.34
C ASP A 170 -6.18 3.44 25.44
N GLN A 171 -5.03 4.08 25.65
CA GLN A 171 -3.86 3.90 24.79
C GLN A 171 -3.28 2.48 24.84
N ALA A 172 -3.27 1.82 26.00
CA ALA A 172 -2.68 0.49 26.14
C ALA A 172 -3.57 -0.57 25.49
N GLU A 173 -4.89 -0.42 25.61
CA GLU A 173 -5.84 -1.28 24.90
C GLU A 173 -5.75 -1.07 23.38
N ARG A 174 -5.62 0.18 22.90
CA ARG A 174 -5.40 0.47 21.48
C ARG A 174 -4.12 -0.15 20.94
N GLU A 175 -3.02 -0.06 21.67
CA GLU A 175 -1.73 -0.67 21.29
C GLU A 175 -1.89 -2.17 21.03
N ALA A 176 -2.56 -2.90 21.94
CA ALA A 176 -2.81 -4.32 21.79
C ALA A 176 -3.69 -4.65 20.57
N LEU A 177 -4.63 -3.77 20.19
CA LEU A 177 -5.43 -3.93 18.98
C LEU A 177 -4.59 -3.69 17.72
N TYR A 178 -3.77 -2.64 17.68
CA TYR A 178 -2.90 -2.37 16.53
C TYR A 178 -1.86 -3.48 16.31
N MET A 179 -1.29 -4.06 17.37
CA MET A 179 -0.40 -5.22 17.23
C MET A 179 -1.09 -6.44 16.60
N GLN A 180 -2.37 -6.66 16.91
CA GLN A 180 -3.15 -7.73 16.27
C GLN A 180 -3.42 -7.42 14.80
N ILE A 181 -3.74 -6.17 14.48
CA ILE A 181 -3.93 -5.72 13.09
C ILE A 181 -2.64 -5.93 12.30
N GLU A 182 -1.49 -5.50 12.81
CA GLU A 182 -0.20 -5.68 12.12
C GLU A 182 0.12 -7.15 11.86
N GLN A 183 -0.16 -8.03 12.84
CA GLN A 183 0.04 -9.47 12.67
C GLN A 183 -0.89 -10.06 11.60
N LEU A 184 -2.17 -9.69 11.59
CA LEU A 184 -3.12 -10.14 10.56
C LEU A 184 -2.75 -9.63 9.16
N LEU A 185 -2.37 -8.36 9.03
CA LEU A 185 -1.94 -7.78 7.75
C LEU A 185 -0.65 -8.42 7.23
N HIS A 186 0.24 -8.80 8.14
CA HIS A 186 1.45 -9.55 7.82
C HIS A 186 1.12 -10.96 7.32
N ASP A 187 0.29 -11.70 8.05
CA ASP A 187 -0.05 -13.09 7.72
C ASP A 187 -0.87 -13.20 6.44
N ASP A 188 -1.73 -12.21 6.16
CA ASP A 188 -2.48 -12.08 4.91
C ASP A 188 -1.60 -11.62 3.73
N LEU A 189 -0.37 -11.18 3.97
CA LEU A 189 0.47 -10.49 2.98
C LEU A 189 -0.27 -9.31 2.31
N ALA A 190 -1.03 -8.54 3.09
CA ALA A 190 -1.87 -7.45 2.58
C ALA A 190 -1.06 -6.41 1.78
N ARG A 191 0.21 -6.22 2.15
CA ARG A 191 1.22 -5.46 1.40
C ARG A 191 2.59 -6.12 1.57
N LEU A 192 3.48 -5.89 0.61
CA LEU A 192 4.91 -6.09 0.81
C LEU A 192 5.49 -4.85 1.50
N TRP A 193 5.84 -4.98 2.78
CA TRP A 193 6.43 -3.91 3.58
C TRP A 193 7.93 -3.80 3.29
N VAL A 194 8.34 -2.76 2.57
CA VAL A 194 9.70 -2.68 2.01
C VAL A 194 10.68 -1.93 2.90
N ALA A 195 10.34 -0.70 3.31
CA ALA A 195 11.25 0.13 4.09
C ALA A 195 10.53 1.30 4.79
N HIS A 196 11.17 1.78 5.87
CA HIS A 196 10.94 3.10 6.44
C HIS A 196 12.20 3.93 6.25
N ASN A 197 12.08 5.15 5.73
CA ASN A 197 13.22 5.98 5.39
C ASN A 197 13.21 7.30 6.18
N ASN A 198 14.39 7.70 6.67
CA ASN A 198 14.60 9.02 7.23
C ASN A 198 15.03 9.96 6.11
N THR A 199 14.13 10.86 5.70
CA THR A 199 14.43 11.79 4.60
C THR A 199 15.28 12.95 5.11
N PRO A 200 16.50 13.14 4.57
CA PRO A 200 17.32 14.28 4.94
C PRO A 200 16.72 15.56 4.36
N LEU A 201 16.66 16.60 5.19
CA LEU A 201 16.37 17.96 4.75
C LEU A 201 17.68 18.73 4.62
N ILE A 202 17.94 19.27 3.43
CA ILE A 202 19.18 19.97 3.11
C ILE A 202 18.88 21.44 2.89
N PHE A 203 19.47 22.28 3.72
CA PHE A 203 19.32 23.73 3.63
C PHE A 203 20.67 24.41 3.40
N SER A 204 20.63 25.59 2.79
CA SER A 204 21.77 26.52 2.83
C SER A 204 22.11 26.86 4.29
N THR A 205 23.39 27.09 4.60
CA THR A 205 23.83 27.55 5.93
C THR A 205 23.24 28.90 6.34
N ARG A 206 22.62 29.61 5.39
CA ARG A 206 21.89 30.86 5.62
C ARG A 206 20.47 30.63 6.15
N VAL A 207 19.91 29.43 6.04
CA VAL A 207 18.55 29.17 6.52
C VAL A 207 18.58 29.03 8.04
N SER A 208 17.75 29.83 8.71
CA SER A 208 17.59 29.81 10.16
C SER A 208 16.09 29.79 10.51
N GLY A 209 15.73 29.22 11.65
CA GLY A 209 14.34 29.15 12.13
C GLY A 209 13.47 28.05 11.54
N TYR A 210 13.99 27.18 10.65
CA TYR A 210 13.26 26.01 10.17
C TYR A 210 13.15 24.93 11.26
N VAL A 211 11.94 24.40 11.46
CA VAL A 211 11.65 23.31 12.40
C VAL A 211 11.03 22.16 11.61
N SER A 212 11.76 21.04 11.53
CA SER A 212 11.29 19.82 10.86
C SER A 212 10.02 19.28 11.51
N GLN A 213 9.00 18.98 10.72
CA GLN A 213 7.78 18.34 11.19
C GLN A 213 7.80 16.84 10.93
N PRO A 214 7.37 16.01 11.90
CA PRO A 214 7.34 14.55 11.73
C PRO A 214 6.30 14.10 10.70
N VAL A 215 5.28 14.93 10.41
CA VAL A 215 4.20 14.66 9.44
C VAL A 215 4.56 15.11 8.02
N GLY A 216 5.81 15.53 7.77
CA GLY A 216 6.30 15.92 6.45
C GLY A 216 5.77 17.25 5.90
N ALA A 217 5.03 18.02 6.70
CA ALA A 217 4.60 19.36 6.34
C ALA A 217 5.74 20.39 6.52
N ASP A 218 6.03 21.17 5.49
CA ASP A 218 7.00 22.26 5.58
C ASP A 218 6.33 23.57 6.01
N TYR A 219 6.63 24.04 7.22
CA TYR A 219 6.18 25.34 7.71
C TYR A 219 7.31 26.36 7.66
N TYR A 220 7.09 27.43 6.90
CA TYR A 220 8.08 28.50 6.68
C TYR A 220 7.81 29.79 7.45
N GLU A 221 6.78 29.83 8.30
CA GLU A 221 6.34 31.05 9.00
C GLU A 221 7.43 31.70 9.88
N GLY A 222 8.35 30.89 10.43
CA GLY A 222 9.50 31.34 11.22
C GLY A 222 10.84 31.34 10.48
N VAL A 223 10.85 31.04 9.18
CA VAL A 223 12.09 30.79 8.44
C VAL A 223 12.66 32.09 7.88
N VAL A 224 13.95 32.33 8.12
CA VAL A 224 14.68 33.50 7.62
C VAL A 224 15.96 33.09 6.89
N LEU A 225 16.44 33.97 6.02
CA LEU A 225 17.77 33.88 5.42
C LEU A 225 18.71 34.83 6.15
N GLU A 226 19.67 34.28 6.87
CA GLU A 226 20.80 35.00 7.46
C GLU A 226 21.81 35.44 6.37
N PRO A 227 22.60 36.49 6.63
CA PRO A 227 23.58 37.03 5.68
C PRO A 227 24.60 36.00 5.18
#